data_AF-A0A1Y5T8L9-F1
#
_entry.id   AF-A0A1Y5T8L9-F1
#
_cell.length_a   1.000
_cell.length_b   1.000
_cell.length_c   1.000
_cell.angle_alpha   90.00
_cell.angle_beta   90.00
_cell.angle_gamma   90.00
#
_symmetry.space_group_name_H-M   'P 1'
#
loop_
_entity.id
_entity.type
_entity.pdbx_description
1 polymer ?
#
loop_
_entity_poly.entity_id
_entity_poly.type
_entity_poly.pdbx_seq_one_letter_code
_entity_poly.pdbx_strand_id
1 'polypeptide(L)' 'MRQVLDGVASFFAALATALICGLPCYFTYRAIEAGAAPTWAWGAIAALAGVGLLMTVAFLGKAVKGIAPSRDRRRR' A
#
# COMPACT_ATOMS: atom_id res chain seq x y z
N MET A 1 -20.54 4.85 -16.23
CA MET A 1 -20.53 5.03 -14.76
C MET A 1 -19.81 3.91 -14.01
N ARG A 2 -20.06 2.63 -14.30
CA ARG A 2 -19.45 1.50 -13.57
C ARG A 2 -17.91 1.51 -13.55
N GLN A 3 -17.27 1.82 -14.67
CA GLN A 3 -15.80 1.95 -14.76
C GLN A 3 -15.22 3.09 -13.89
N VAL A 4 -15.95 4.19 -13.72
CA VAL A 4 -15.51 5.31 -12.87
C VAL A 4 -15.61 4.93 -11.40
N LEU A 5 -16.71 4.27 -11.01
CA LEU A 5 -16.88 3.73 -9.65
C LEU A 5 -15.82 2.67 -9.32
N ASP A 6 -15.52 1.79 -10.27
CA ASP A 6 -14.45 0.79 -10.14
C ASP A 6 -13.07 1.45 -9.99
N GLY A 7 -12.82 2.56 -10.70
CA GLY A 7 -11.61 3.36 -10.56
C GLY A 7 -11.50 4.04 -9.20
N VAL A 8 -12.58 4.65 -8.71
CA VAL A 8 -12.66 5.28 -7.38
C VAL A 8 -12.46 4.25 -6.27
N ALA A 9 -13.06 3.06 -6.39
CA ALA A 9 -12.85 1.97 -5.44
C ALA A 9 -11.37 1.53 -5.39
N SER A 10 -10.71 1.43 -6.55
CA SER A 10 -9.27 1.14 -6.62
C SER A 10 -8.40 2.25 -6.03
N PHE A 11 -8.80 3.52 -6.15
CA PHE A 11 -8.11 4.63 -5.50
C PHE A 11 -8.21 4.54 -3.98
N PHE A 12 -9.41 4.28 -3.44
CA PHE A 12 -9.58 4.06 -2.00
C PHE A 12 -8.83 2.82 -1.50
N ALA A 13 -8.76 1.75 -2.30
CA ALA A 13 -7.93 0.59 -1.98
C ALA A 13 -6.44 0.94 -1.91
N ALA A 14 -5.96 1.80 -2.81
CA ALA A 14 -4.58 2.29 -2.78
C ALA A 14 -4.33 3.14 -1.52
N LEU A 15 -5.25 4.06 -1.20
CA LEU A 15 -5.17 4.91 0.00
C LEU A 15 -5.19 4.07 1.29
N ALA A 16 -6.11 3.11 1.39
CA ALA A 16 -6.19 2.20 2.53
C ALA A 16 -4.89 1.39 2.69
N THR A 17 -4.33 0.89 1.58
CA THR A 17 -3.04 0.18 1.59
C THR A 17 -1.91 1.08 2.10
N ALA A 18 -1.82 2.31 1.59
CA ALA A 18 -0.82 3.28 2.01
C ALA A 18 -0.93 3.61 3.50
N LEU A 19 -2.15 3.73 4.04
CA LEU A 19 -2.37 3.95 5.46
C LEU A 19 -2.01 2.72 6.31
N ILE A 20 -2.53 1.55 5.95
CA ILE A 20 -2.32 0.30 6.71
C ILE A 20 -0.84 -0.09 6.75
N CYS A 21 -0.09 0.12 5.67
CA CYS A 21 1.35 -0.15 5.65
C CYS A 21 2.18 1.03 6.18
N GLY A 22 1.79 2.27 5.84
CA GLY A 22 2.55 3.47 6.16
C GLY A 22 2.51 3.87 7.63
N LEU A 23 1.36 3.72 8.31
CA LEU A 23 1.23 4.03 9.74
C LEU A 23 2.18 3.18 10.60
N PRO A 24 2.17 1.83 10.51
CA PRO A 24 3.14 1.00 11.22
C PRO A 24 4.58 1.34 10.86
N CYS A 25 4.89 1.60 9.59
CA CYS A 25 6.24 2.01 9.18
C CYS A 25 6.68 3.30 9.88
N TYR A 26 5.80 4.31 9.95
CA TYR A 26 6.09 5.59 10.61
C TYR A 26 6.26 5.43 12.13
N PHE A 27 5.38 4.68 12.79
CA PHE A 27 5.50 4.44 14.23
C PHE A 27 6.77 3.67 14.57
N THR A 28 7.11 2.64 13.78
CA THR A 28 8.32 1.85 14.02
C THR A 28 9.58 2.68 13.74
N TYR A 29 9.57 3.54 12.72
CA TYR A 29 10.66 4.51 12.49
C TYR A 29 10.87 5.42 13.70
N ARG A 30 9.79 6.03 14.22
CA ARG A 30 9.85 6.85 15.44
C ARG A 30 10.31 6.07 16.66
N ALA A 31 9.91 4.81 16.79
CA ALA A 31 10.34 3.94 17.89
C ALA A 31 11.84 3.62 17.82
N ILE A 32 12.39 3.44 16.62
CA ILE A 32 13.84 3.25 16.43
C ILE A 32 14.60 4.55 16.72
N GLU A 33 14.13 5.70 16.23
CA GLU A 33 14.73 7.01 16.55
C GLU A 33 14.75 7.29 18.06
N ALA A 34 13.69 6.91 18.77
CA ALA A 34 13.57 7.06 20.22
C ALA A 34 14.39 6.01 21.00
N GLY A 35 15.06 5.07 20.34
CA GLY A 35 15.80 3.98 20.98
C GLY A 35 14.91 2.94 21.69
N ALA A 36 13.60 2.99 21.46
CA ALA A 36 12.63 2.04 22.03
C ALA A 36 12.57 0.71 21.25
N ALA A 37 13.01 0.72 19.99
CA ALA A 37 13.07 -0.45 19.13
C ALA A 37 14.52 -0.77 18.70
N PRO A 38 14.87 -2.05 18.50
CA PRO A 38 16.21 -2.46 18.11
C PRO A 38 16.51 -2.10 16.65
N THR A 39 17.79 -1.88 16.32
CA THR A 39 18.24 -1.42 14.99
C THR A 39 17.96 -2.42 13.87
N TRP A 40 17.83 -3.72 14.15
CA TRP A 40 17.44 -4.71 13.13
C TRP A 40 16.01 -4.49 12.59
N ALA A 41 15.15 -3.78 13.33
CA ALA A 41 13.79 -3.46 12.91
C ALA A 41 13.75 -2.61 11.63
N TRP A 42 14.83 -1.92 11.28
CA TRP A 42 14.98 -1.23 9.99
C TRP A 42 14.73 -2.16 8.79
N GLY A 43 15.21 -3.40 8.85
CA GLY A 43 14.99 -4.38 7.78
C GLY A 43 13.51 -4.74 7.62
N ALA A 44 12.80 -4.93 8.73
CA ALA A 44 11.37 -5.25 8.72
C ALA A 44 10.52 -4.08 8.17
N ILE A 45 10.82 -2.85 8.59
CA ILE A 45 10.13 -1.66 8.08
C ILE A 45 10.42 -1.46 6.59
N ALA A 46 11.67 -1.64 6.15
CA ALA A 46 12.04 -1.49 4.75
C ALA A 46 11.28 -2.49 3.86
N ALA A 47 11.16 -3.75 4.30
CA ALA A 47 10.37 -4.76 3.60
C ALA A 47 8.88 -4.38 3.56
N LEU A 48 8.29 -3.96 4.68
CA LEU A 48 6.88 -3.56 4.74
C LEU A 48 6.59 -2.33 3.87
N ALA A 49 7.46 -1.31 3.92
CA ALA A 49 7.37 -0.13 3.07
C ALA A 49 7.48 -0.48 1.59
N GLY A 50 8.41 -1.37 1.22
CA GLY A 50 8.58 -1.85 -0.15
C GLY A 50 7.33 -2.56 -0.67
N VAL A 51 6.79 -3.54 0.07
CA VAL A 51 5.58 -4.26 -0.32
C VAL A 51 4.37 -3.34 -0.37
N GLY A 52 4.20 -2.47 0.63
CA GLY A 52 3.12 -1.48 0.68
C GLY A 52 3.15 -0.54 -0.53
N LEU A 53 4.34 -0.07 -0.93
CA LEU A 53 4.52 0.78 -2.10
C LEU A 53 4.18 0.03 -3.40
N LEU A 54 4.65 -1.21 -3.57
CA LEU A 54 4.31 -2.04 -4.73
C LEU A 54 2.80 -2.25 -4.87
N MET A 55 2.12 -2.58 -3.78
CA MET A 55 0.66 -2.78 -3.76
C MET A 55 -0.09 -1.47 -4.04
N THR A 56 0.34 -0.36 -3.44
CA THR A 56 -0.27 0.96 -3.64
C THR A 56 -0.17 1.39 -5.11
N VAL A 57 1.01 1.22 -5.73
CA VAL A 57 1.21 1.51 -7.16
C VAL A 57 0.35 0.61 -8.04
N ALA A 58 0.21 -0.67 -7.70
CA ALA A 58 -0.65 -1.58 -8.44
C ALA A 58 -2.13 -1.17 -8.39
N PHE A 59 -2.64 -0.79 -7.21
CA PHE A 59 -4.01 -0.28 -7.07
C PHE A 59 -4.23 1.06 -7.78
N LEU A 60 -3.24 1.97 -7.71
CA LEU A 60 -3.30 3.24 -8.43
C LEU A 60 -3.33 3.02 -9.95
N GLY A 61 -2.56 2.05 -10.46
CA GLY A 61 -2.62 1.61 -11.84
C GLY A 61 -3.98 1.02 -12.25
N LYS A 62 -4.69 0.35 -11.33
CA LYS A 62 -6.08 -0.10 -11.55
C LYS A 62 -7.07 1.08 -11.51
N ALA A 63 -6.85 2.06 -10.64
CA ALA A 63 -7.68 3.25 -10.53
C ALA A 63 -7.70 4.07 -11.83
N VAL A 64 -6.51 4.34 -12.39
CA VAL A 64 -6.36 5.06 -13.68
C VAL A 64 -7.05 4.32 -14.84
N LYS A 65 -7.08 2.99 -14.79
CA LYS A 65 -7.70 2.15 -15.83
C LYS A 65 -9.21 1.90 -15.61
N GLY A 66 -9.79 2.39 -14.51
CA GLY A 66 -11.19 2.13 -14.17
C GLY A 66 -11.50 0.65 -13.92
N ILE A 67 -10.53 -0.09 -13.37
CA ILE A 67 -10.64 -1.53 -13.10
C ILE A 67 -10.86 -1.73 -11.61
N ALA A 68 -11.82 -2.59 -11.24
CA ALA A 68 -12.08 -2.92 -9.84
C ALA A 68 -10.85 -3.56 -9.15
N PRO A 69 -10.63 -3.29 -7.86
CA PRO A 69 -9.42 -3.75 -7.17
C PRO A 69 -9.32 -5.28 -7.07
N SER A 70 -10.47 -5.96 -6.91
CA SER A 70 -10.59 -7.42 -6.85
C SER A 70 -10.48 -8.11 -8.22
N ARG A 71 -10.54 -7.34 -9.31
CA ARG A 71 -10.53 -7.92 -10.65
C ARG A 71 -9.13 -8.40 -10.99
N ASP A 72 -9.01 -9.70 -11.20
CA ASP A 72 -7.75 -10.33 -11.51
C ASP A 72 -7.41 -10.20 -13.00
N ARG A 73 -6.13 -10.23 -13.33
CA ARG A 73 -5.67 -10.17 -14.73
C ARG A 73 -5.92 -11.55 -15.33
N ARG A 74 -6.81 -11.65 -16.32
CA ARG A 74 -7.05 -12.92 -17.04
C ARG A 74 -5.72 -13.40 -17.66
N ARG A 75 -5.07 -14.37 -17.02
CA ARG A 75 -3.87 -15.03 -17.56
C ARG A 75 -4.36 -15.99 -18.65
N ARG A 76 -3.88 -15.80 -19.87
CA ARG A 76 -4.08 -16.74 -20.98
C ARG A 76 -3.07 -17.87 -20.86
#